data_AF-J0NK22-F1
#
_entry.id   AF-J0NK22-F1
#
_cell.length_a   1.000
_cell.length_b   1.000
_cell.length_c   1.000
_cell.angle_alpha   90.00
_cell.angle_beta   90.00
_cell.angle_gamma   90.00
#
_symmetry.space_group_name_H-M   'P 1'
#
loop_
_entity.id
_entity.type
_entity.pdbx_description
1 polymer ?
#
loop_
_entity_poly.entity_id
_entity_poly.type
_entity_poly.pdbx_seq_one_letter_code
_entity_poly.pdbx_strand_id
1 'polypeptide(L)'
;MATAGSLVILDEDGVDATRTWDGVTRGTWDAEERTFTLELLHEAEPLVLSVPERIPKAGRDGDVMVAEKDFAVALRQRIDAAIIHHVSETLPSGRRATASVRRRADGSLYSVTDPPMAGHDQALSADDVDALGALERRARDGVGLPTP
;
A
#
# COMPACT_ATOMS: atom_id res chain seq x y z
N MET A 1 -14.13 0.60 4.97
CA MET A 1 -13.79 0.05 6.30
C MET A 1 -12.34 -0.43 6.32
N ALA A 2 -11.57 -0.09 7.35
CA ALA A 2 -10.18 -0.57 7.53
C ALA A 2 -10.13 -1.73 8.54
N THR A 3 -9.81 -2.94 8.07
CA THR A 3 -9.69 -4.14 8.91
C THR A 3 -8.24 -4.44 9.26
N ALA A 4 -8.01 -5.54 9.99
CA ALA A 4 -6.65 -5.96 10.30
C ALA A 4 -5.85 -6.41 9.07
N GLY A 5 -6.49 -7.08 8.11
CA GLY A 5 -5.82 -7.64 6.93
C GLY A 5 -6.04 -6.86 5.64
N SER A 6 -7.10 -6.05 5.58
CA SER A 6 -7.51 -5.41 4.32
C SER A 6 -8.27 -4.09 4.51
N LEU A 7 -8.24 -3.29 3.46
CA LEU A 7 -9.18 -2.22 3.20
C LEU A 7 -10.37 -2.80 2.42
N VAL A 8 -11.56 -2.68 2.98
CA VAL A 8 -12.81 -3.03 2.31
C VAL A 8 -13.50 -1.74 1.89
N ILE A 9 -13.71 -1.58 0.60
CA ILE A 9 -14.38 -0.43 -0.01
C ILE A 9 -15.85 -0.81 -0.17
N LEU A 10 -16.72 0.07 0.30
CA LEU A 10 -18.17 -0.13 0.24
C LEU A 10 -18.76 0.96 -0.65
N ASP A 11 -19.70 0.57 -1.49
CA ASP A 11 -20.55 1.46 -2.28
C ASP A 11 -22.01 1.37 -1.80
N GLU A 12 -22.94 1.96 -2.56
CA GLU A 12 -24.37 1.95 -2.23
C GLU A 12 -25.00 0.54 -2.33
N ASP A 13 -24.37 -0.38 -3.06
CA ASP A 13 -24.86 -1.75 -3.32
C ASP A 13 -24.19 -2.82 -2.44
N GLY A 14 -23.08 -2.49 -1.76
CA GLY A 14 -22.40 -3.38 -0.83
C GLY A 14 -20.88 -3.26 -0.87
N VAL A 15 -20.19 -4.40 -0.99
CA VAL A 15 -18.71 -4.44 -1.08
C VAL A 15 -18.31 -4.29 -2.54
N ASP A 16 -17.72 -3.15 -2.87
CA ASP A 16 -17.19 -2.85 -4.20
C ASP A 16 -15.84 -3.56 -4.42
N ALA A 17 -14.90 -3.39 -3.48
CA ALA A 17 -13.57 -3.95 -3.60
C ALA A 17 -12.90 -4.25 -2.25
N THR A 18 -11.99 -5.23 -2.25
CA THR A 18 -11.11 -5.53 -1.11
C THR A 18 -9.66 -5.43 -1.55
N ARG A 19 -8.87 -4.62 -0.85
CA ARG A 19 -7.44 -4.42 -1.08
C ARG A 19 -6.65 -4.80 0.15
N THR A 20 -5.54 -5.51 -0.01
CA THR A 20 -4.68 -5.87 1.12
C THR A 20 -3.74 -4.70 1.47
N TRP A 21 -3.40 -4.55 2.76
CA TRP A 21 -2.53 -3.45 3.19
C TRP A 21 -1.13 -3.53 2.62
N ASP A 22 -0.64 -4.75 2.36
CA ASP A 22 0.63 -4.98 1.69
C ASP A 22 0.61 -4.55 0.22
N GLY A 23 -0.52 -4.16 -0.37
CA GLY A 23 -0.57 -3.50 -1.67
C GLY A 23 -0.39 -1.97 -1.64
N VAL A 24 -0.45 -1.32 -0.47
CA VAL A 24 -0.52 0.15 -0.34
C VAL A 24 0.86 0.73 0.00
N THR A 25 1.41 1.62 -0.83
CA THR A 25 2.72 2.24 -0.58
C THR A 25 2.61 3.46 0.33
N ARG A 26 1.55 4.25 0.15
CA ARG A 26 1.33 5.49 0.88
C ARG A 26 -0.16 5.80 0.98
N GLY A 27 -0.54 6.47 2.05
CA GLY A 27 -1.87 7.05 2.19
C GLY A 27 -1.80 8.50 2.66
N THR A 28 -2.66 9.35 2.12
CA THR A 28 -2.83 10.75 2.53
C THR A 28 -4.30 11.06 2.79
N TRP A 29 -4.55 11.91 3.78
CA TRP A 29 -5.89 12.40 4.13
C TRP A 29 -6.01 13.87 3.76
N ASP A 30 -7.06 14.20 3.00
CA ASP A 30 -7.53 15.56 2.79
C ASP A 30 -8.78 15.78 3.64
N ALA A 31 -8.67 16.67 4.63
CA ALA A 31 -9.77 16.96 5.55
C ALA A 31 -10.82 17.91 4.94
N GLU A 32 -10.44 18.73 3.97
CA GLU A 32 -11.36 19.68 3.32
C GLU A 32 -12.27 18.93 2.36
N GLU A 33 -11.69 18.07 1.52
CA GLU A 33 -12.41 17.24 0.56
C GLU A 33 -12.93 15.92 1.16
N ARG A 34 -12.61 15.64 2.43
CA ARG A 34 -12.92 14.40 3.14
C ARG A 34 -12.49 13.14 2.37
N THR A 35 -11.31 13.18 1.78
CA THR A 35 -10.86 12.16 0.83
C THR A 35 -9.55 11.51 1.26
N PHE A 36 -9.48 10.18 1.14
CA PHE A 36 -8.23 9.45 1.22
C PHE A 36 -7.69 9.15 -0.17
N THR A 37 -6.41 9.45 -0.36
CA THR A 37 -5.67 9.07 -1.56
C THR A 37 -4.66 8.00 -1.18
N LEU A 38 -4.74 6.85 -1.85
CA LEU A 38 -3.87 5.70 -1.63
C LEU A 38 -3.02 5.47 -2.87
N GLU A 39 -1.71 5.55 -2.71
CA GLU A 39 -0.77 5.08 -3.71
C GLU A 39 -0.66 3.56 -3.59
N LEU A 40 -0.89 2.85 -4.69
CA LEU A 40 -0.88 1.39 -4.73
C LEU A 40 0.34 0.91 -5.49
N LEU A 41 0.93 -0.20 -5.03
CA LEU A 41 1.99 -0.87 -5.75
C LEU A 41 1.50 -1.20 -7.17
N HIS A 42 2.32 -0.87 -8.17
CA HIS A 42 2.10 -1.28 -9.55
C HIS A 42 0.85 -0.66 -10.22
N GLU A 43 0.19 0.28 -9.56
CA GLU A 43 -0.91 1.05 -10.15
C GLU A 43 -0.43 2.47 -10.47
N ALA A 44 -0.67 2.92 -11.69
CA ALA A 44 -0.26 4.24 -12.14
C ALA A 44 -1.09 5.36 -11.50
N GLU A 45 -2.38 5.09 -11.32
CA GLU A 45 -3.32 6.05 -10.74
C GLU A 45 -3.56 5.71 -9.26
N PRO A 46 -3.59 6.72 -8.38
CA PRO A 46 -3.92 6.49 -6.99
C PRO A 46 -5.41 6.15 -6.82
N LEU A 47 -5.71 5.33 -5.83
CA LEU A 47 -7.08 5.07 -5.42
C LEU A 47 -7.57 6.20 -4.52
N VAL A 48 -8.68 6.83 -4.92
CA VAL A 48 -9.29 7.96 -4.21
C VAL A 48 -10.61 7.51 -3.57
N LEU A 49 -10.74 7.72 -2.25
CA LEU A 49 -11.87 7.28 -1.45
C LEU A 49 -12.52 8.44 -0.70
N SER A 50 -13.78 8.73 -1.03
CA SER A 50 -14.57 9.72 -0.31
C SER A 50 -15.11 9.13 1.00
N VAL A 51 -14.93 9.85 2.10
CA VAL A 51 -15.40 9.43 3.43
C VAL A 51 -16.71 10.14 3.76
N PRO A 52 -17.82 9.40 3.89
CA PRO A 52 -19.10 10.03 4.22
C PRO A 52 -19.05 10.67 5.61
N GLU A 53 -19.89 11.66 5.85
CA GLU A 53 -20.02 12.31 7.16
C GLU A 53 -20.56 11.34 8.21
N ARG A 54 -21.48 10.48 7.78
CA ARG A 54 -22.20 9.55 8.65
C ARG A 54 -22.18 8.16 8.05
N ILE A 55 -22.13 7.16 8.91
CA ILE A 55 -22.23 5.75 8.53
C ILE A 55 -23.35 5.07 9.33
N PRO A 56 -24.01 4.05 8.76
CA PRO A 56 -25.00 3.27 9.49
C PRO A 56 -24.39 2.67 10.76
N LYS A 57 -25.12 2.75 11.87
CA LYS A 57 -24.67 2.13 13.12
C LYS A 57 -24.88 0.62 13.04
N ALA A 58 -23.81 -0.17 13.21
CA ALA A 58 -23.91 -1.62 13.18
C ALA A 58 -24.95 -2.14 14.21
N GLY A 59 -25.99 -2.82 13.70
CA GLY A 59 -26.99 -3.51 14.51
C GLY A 59 -28.04 -2.61 15.20
N ARG A 60 -28.19 -1.34 14.80
CA ARG A 60 -29.25 -0.43 15.30
C ARG A 60 -29.73 0.51 14.21
N ASP A 61 -30.97 1.00 14.34
CA ASP A 61 -31.45 2.11 13.52
C ASP A 61 -30.68 3.41 13.84
N GLY A 62 -30.32 4.12 12.77
CA GLY A 62 -29.69 5.44 12.80
C GLY A 62 -28.20 5.42 12.46
N ASP A 63 -27.70 6.60 12.10
CA ASP A 63 -26.30 6.78 11.69
C ASP A 63 -25.44 7.34 12.82
N VAL A 64 -24.13 7.11 12.73
CA VAL A 64 -23.11 7.73 13.59
C VAL A 64 -22.17 8.59 12.76
N MET A 65 -21.71 9.70 13.35
CA MET A 65 -20.68 10.54 12.76
C MET A 65 -19.38 9.76 12.61
N VAL A 66 -18.70 9.92 11.47
CA VAL A 66 -17.38 9.33 11.27
C VAL A 66 -16.35 10.11 12.06
N ALA A 67 -15.58 9.40 12.91
CA ALA A 67 -14.41 9.97 13.57
C ALA A 67 -13.23 10.02 12.59
N GLU A 68 -13.20 11.02 11.71
CA GLU A 68 -12.23 11.13 10.60
C GLU A 68 -10.78 11.04 11.03
N LYS A 69 -10.42 11.73 12.13
CA LYS A 69 -9.04 11.72 12.65
C LYS A 69 -8.63 10.33 13.10
N ASP A 70 -9.49 9.64 13.83
CA ASP A 70 -9.21 8.28 14.32
C ASP A 70 -9.13 7.30 13.15
N PHE A 71 -9.98 7.48 12.15
CA PHE A 71 -9.95 6.70 10.92
C PHE A 71 -8.65 6.93 10.13
N ALA A 72 -8.21 8.18 9.97
CA ALA A 72 -6.94 8.53 9.32
C ALA A 72 -5.73 7.91 10.02
N VAL A 73 -5.71 7.99 11.36
CA VAL A 73 -4.66 7.40 12.18
C VAL A 73 -4.66 5.88 12.02
N ALA A 74 -5.83 5.24 12.11
CA ALA A 74 -5.95 3.80 11.93
C ALA A 74 -5.46 3.37 10.54
N LEU A 75 -5.83 4.10 9.50
CA LEU A 75 -5.40 3.82 8.12
C LEU A 75 -3.87 3.87 8.00
N ARG A 76 -3.26 4.96 8.47
CA ARG A 76 -1.80 5.12 8.42
C ARG A 76 -1.08 4.02 9.18
N GLN A 77 -1.57 3.68 10.38
CA GLN A 77 -1.02 2.56 11.17
C GLN A 77 -1.08 1.23 10.43
N ARG A 78 -2.14 0.97 9.64
CA ARG A 78 -2.23 -0.27 8.83
C ARG A 78 -1.22 -0.30 7.70
N ILE A 79 -1.03 0.83 7.00
CA ILE A 79 -0.04 0.96 5.93
C ILE A 79 1.38 0.78 6.50
N ASP A 80 1.70 1.51 7.56
CA ASP A 80 3.01 1.45 8.21
C ASP A 80 3.30 0.04 8.74
N ALA A 81 2.30 -0.67 9.28
CA ALA A 81 2.47 -2.04 9.77
C ALA A 81 2.69 -3.08 8.64
N ALA A 82 2.27 -2.78 7.41
CA ALA A 82 2.44 -3.67 6.27
C ALA A 82 3.82 -3.53 5.61
N ILE A 83 4.51 -2.40 5.77
CA ILE A 83 5.84 -2.14 5.21
C ILE A 83 6.89 -2.35 6.32
N ILE A 84 7.61 -3.47 6.27
CA ILE A 84 8.58 -3.84 7.31
C ILE A 84 9.90 -3.10 7.14
N HIS A 85 10.37 -3.01 5.90
CA HIS A 85 11.61 -2.35 5.56
C HIS A 85 11.57 -1.92 4.10
N HIS A 86 12.24 -0.82 3.76
CA HIS A 86 12.44 -0.44 2.38
C HIS A 86 13.78 0.27 2.20
N VAL A 87 14.30 0.18 1.00
CA VAL A 87 15.48 0.89 0.52
C VAL A 87 15.18 1.45 -0.85
N SER A 88 15.66 2.67 -1.11
CA SER A 88 15.49 3.33 -2.41
C SER A 88 16.83 3.74 -2.97
N GLU A 89 16.96 3.68 -4.29
CA GLU A 89 18.16 4.10 -5.02
C GLU A 89 17.78 4.63 -6.40
N THR A 90 18.69 5.34 -7.05
CA THR A 90 18.58 5.69 -8.46
C THR A 90 19.28 4.61 -9.30
N LEU A 91 18.54 3.98 -10.21
CA LEU A 91 19.06 2.99 -11.15
C LEU A 91 20.04 3.62 -12.16
N PRO A 92 20.88 2.82 -12.83
CA PRO A 92 21.77 3.29 -13.90
C PRO A 92 21.09 4.15 -14.98
N SER A 93 19.83 3.85 -15.32
CA SER A 93 19.02 4.68 -16.24
C SER A 93 18.64 6.07 -15.70
N GLY A 94 18.90 6.36 -14.43
CA GLY A 94 18.45 7.58 -13.74
C GLY A 94 17.04 7.45 -13.13
N ARG A 95 16.36 6.33 -13.32
CA ARG A 95 15.04 6.07 -12.73
C ARG A 95 15.17 5.81 -11.23
N ARG A 96 14.25 6.35 -10.43
CA ARG A 96 14.14 5.98 -9.01
C ARG A 96 13.56 4.57 -8.88
N ALA A 97 14.17 3.76 -8.02
CA ALA A 97 13.70 2.45 -7.66
C ALA A 97 13.62 2.29 -6.13
N THR A 98 12.71 1.44 -5.69
CA THR A 98 12.55 1.04 -4.30
C THR A 98 12.40 -0.47 -4.23
N ALA A 99 13.09 -1.09 -3.29
CA ALA A 99 12.77 -2.45 -2.86
C ALA A 99 12.22 -2.39 -1.43
N SER A 100 11.16 -3.15 -1.17
CA SER A 100 10.53 -3.21 0.14
C SER A 100 10.25 -4.64 0.55
N VAL A 101 10.47 -4.92 1.83
CA VAL A 101 9.96 -6.13 2.48
C VAL A 101 8.64 -5.79 3.15
N ARG A 102 7.63 -6.58 2.85
CA ARG A 102 6.24 -6.32 3.22
C ARG A 102 5.65 -7.55 3.89
N ARG A 103 4.68 -7.31 4.78
CA ARG A 103 3.98 -8.34 5.54
C ARG A 103 2.56 -8.50 5.02
N ARG A 104 2.25 -9.71 4.55
CA ARG A 104 0.88 -10.08 4.16
C ARG A 104 -0.03 -10.22 5.37
N ALA A 105 -1.34 -10.27 5.13
CA ALA A 105 -2.35 -10.50 6.17
C ALA A 105 -2.15 -11.81 6.95
N ASP A 106 -1.54 -12.84 6.34
CA ASP A 106 -1.20 -14.11 7.00
C ASP A 106 0.11 -14.04 7.84
N GLY A 107 0.76 -12.87 7.87
CA GLY A 107 2.03 -12.65 8.57
C GLY A 107 3.27 -13.02 7.78
N SER A 108 3.14 -13.65 6.61
CA SER A 108 4.28 -13.97 5.75
C SER A 108 4.95 -12.72 5.22
N LEU A 109 6.28 -12.77 5.13
CA LEU A 109 7.09 -11.70 4.56
C LEU A 109 7.41 -12.00 3.10
N TYR A 110 7.43 -10.97 2.28
CA TYR A 110 7.92 -11.03 0.90
C TYR A 110 8.62 -9.73 0.53
N SER A 111 9.50 -9.80 -0.45
CA SER A 111 10.12 -8.63 -1.07
C SER A 111 9.40 -8.27 -2.36
N VAL A 112 9.38 -6.98 -2.67
CA VAL A 112 8.83 -6.46 -3.93
C VAL A 112 9.60 -5.21 -4.33
N THR A 113 9.70 -4.99 -5.63
CA THR A 113 10.35 -3.82 -6.20
C THR A 113 9.38 -2.92 -6.94
N ASP A 114 9.68 -1.63 -6.93
CA ASP A 114 9.08 -0.63 -7.79
C ASP A 114 10.21 0.12 -8.52
N PRO A 115 10.30 0.08 -9.87
CA PRO A 115 9.47 -0.72 -10.76
C PRO A 115 9.54 -2.24 -10.50
N PRO A 116 8.55 -3.03 -10.96
CA PRO A 116 8.64 -4.47 -10.89
C PRO A 116 9.72 -4.99 -11.85
N MET A 117 10.40 -6.07 -11.47
CA MET A 117 11.41 -6.71 -12.32
C MET A 117 10.84 -7.25 -13.65
N ALA A 118 9.57 -7.66 -13.66
CA ALA A 118 8.89 -8.20 -14.83
C ALA A 118 7.42 -7.76 -14.85
N GLY A 119 6.85 -7.58 -16.04
CA GLY A 119 5.40 -7.51 -16.23
C GLY A 119 4.75 -6.13 -16.28
N HIS A 120 5.47 -5.06 -16.63
CA HIS A 120 4.87 -3.74 -16.90
C HIS A 120 5.33 -3.13 -18.23
N ASP A 121 4.58 -2.13 -18.71
CA ASP A 121 4.72 -1.44 -20.01
C ASP A 121 6.10 -0.78 -20.26
N GLN A 122 7.01 -0.79 -19.28
CA GLN A 122 8.37 -0.30 -19.42
C GLN A 122 9.39 -1.43 -19.19
N ALA A 123 10.02 -1.86 -20.28
CA ALA A 123 11.15 -2.77 -20.21
C ALA A 123 12.35 -2.09 -19.51
N LEU A 124 12.91 -2.77 -18.50
CA LEU A 124 14.16 -2.38 -17.86
C LEU A 124 15.35 -2.84 -18.71
N SER A 125 16.44 -2.08 -18.69
CA SER A 125 17.72 -2.53 -19.25
C SER A 125 18.30 -3.66 -18.41
N ALA A 126 19.26 -4.43 -18.96
CA ALA A 126 19.94 -5.48 -18.19
C ALA A 126 20.65 -4.90 -16.95
N ASP A 127 21.31 -3.76 -17.08
CA ASP A 127 21.99 -3.07 -15.97
C ASP A 127 21.00 -2.62 -14.88
N ASP A 128 19.83 -2.14 -15.27
CA ASP A 128 18.77 -1.76 -14.32
C ASP A 128 18.20 -2.99 -13.62
N VAL A 129 18.02 -4.12 -14.32
CA VAL A 129 17.57 -5.39 -13.73
C VAL A 129 18.58 -5.88 -12.69
N ASP A 130 19.88 -5.85 -13.00
CA ASP A 130 20.93 -6.26 -12.07
C ASP A 130 20.99 -5.35 -10.84
N ALA A 131 20.92 -4.02 -11.04
CA ALA A 131 20.88 -3.04 -9.96
C ALA A 131 19.63 -3.21 -9.07
N LEU A 132 18.46 -3.46 -9.68
CA LEU A 132 17.21 -3.69 -8.97
C LEU A 132 17.24 -4.99 -8.16
N GLY A 133 17.86 -6.06 -8.70
CA GLY A 133 18.09 -7.29 -7.96
C GLY A 133 19.05 -7.11 -6.78
N ALA A 134 20.09 -6.29 -6.93
CA ALA A 134 20.96 -5.93 -5.82
C ALA A 134 20.22 -5.13 -4.74
N LEU A 135 19.37 -4.17 -5.14
CA LEU A 135 18.52 -3.39 -4.24
C LEU A 135 17.57 -4.30 -3.46
N GLU A 136 16.94 -5.28 -4.12
CA GLU A 136 16.06 -6.25 -3.47
C GLU A 136 16.80 -7.11 -2.44
N ARG A 137 17.98 -7.65 -2.79
CA ARG A 137 18.79 -8.42 -1.85
C ARG A 137 19.12 -7.61 -0.59
N ARG A 138 19.55 -6.35 -0.74
CA ARG A 138 19.81 -5.46 0.40
C ARG A 138 18.57 -5.25 1.29
N ALA A 139 17.38 -5.11 0.70
CA ALA A 139 16.14 -5.00 1.46
C ALA A 139 15.87 -6.26 2.29
N ARG A 140 16.11 -7.45 1.72
CA ARG A 140 15.94 -8.76 2.38
C ARG A 140 16.97 -8.95 3.50
N ASP A 141 18.22 -8.58 3.25
CA ASP A 141 19.31 -8.65 4.23
C ASP A 141 19.01 -7.77 5.45
N GLY A 142 18.42 -6.59 5.24
CA GLY A 142 18.01 -5.66 6.32
C GLY A 142 17.02 -6.24 7.32
N VAL A 143 16.37 -7.37 7.01
CA VAL A 143 15.39 -8.06 7.87
C VAL A 143 15.73 -9.55 8.11
N GLY A 144 16.88 -10.02 7.62
CA GLY A 144 17.31 -11.41 7.77
C GLY A 144 16.53 -12.44 6.93
N LEU A 145 15.95 -12.04 5.80
CA LEU A 145 15.31 -12.98 4.88
C LEU A 145 16.37 -13.68 4.00
N PRO A 146 16.25 -14.99 3.71
CA PRO A 146 17.22 -15.68 2.87
C PRO A 146 17.23 -15.10 1.45
N THR A 147 18.42 -14.81 0.92
CA THR A 147 18.61 -14.45 -0.49
C THR A 147 18.81 -15.73 -1.32
N PRO A 148 18.11 -15.91 -2.45
CA PRO A 148 18.37 -17.00 -3.39
C PRO A 148 19.79 -16.97 -3.96
#